data_AF-A0A1I8G6E6-F1
#
_entry.id   AF-A0A1I8G6E6-F1
#
_cell.length_a   1.000
_cell.length_b   1.000
_cell.length_c   1.000
_cell.angle_alpha   90.00
_cell.angle_beta   90.00
_cell.angle_gamma   90.00
#
_symmetry.space_group_name_H-M   'P 1'
#
loop_
_entity.id
_entity.type
_entity.pdbx_description
1 polymer ?
#
loop_
_entity_poly.entity_id
_entity_poly.type
_entity_poly.pdbx_seq_one_letter_code
_entity_poly.pdbx_strand_id
1 'polypeptide(L)'
;MDRGSQNEFSSRSHSLFSIMIDTQAPGEAGSGQATVTRHGKLTFVDLSPSTGSSVAREPDQMLETSTINKSLLVLGNCISALSDPKKRAGHVPYRDSKLTKLLSDSLGGSGVSL
;
A
#
# COMPACT_ATOMS: atom_id res chain seq x y z
N MET A 1 18.49 -7.40 31.28
CA MET A 1 18.37 -6.68 30.00
C MET A 1 17.11 -7.18 29.33
N ASP A 2 16.01 -6.50 29.56
CA ASP A 2 14.69 -6.80 28.99
C ASP A 2 14.64 -6.19 27.58
N ARG A 3 14.73 -7.03 26.54
CA ARG A 3 14.54 -6.61 25.14
C ARG A 3 13.15 -7.06 24.69
N GLY A 4 12.16 -6.22 24.97
CA GLY A 4 11.05 -5.91 24.06
C GLY A 4 10.22 -7.06 23.52
N SER A 5 9.41 -7.68 24.38
CA SER A 5 8.32 -8.60 23.98
C SER A 5 7.02 -7.89 23.54
N GLN A 6 7.06 -6.60 23.21
CA GLN A 6 5.89 -5.81 22.78
C GLN A 6 5.83 -5.49 21.28
N ASN A 7 6.87 -5.80 20.50
CA ASN A 7 6.93 -5.47 19.06
C ASN A 7 6.97 -6.69 18.15
N GLU A 8 6.73 -7.89 18.68
CA GLU A 8 6.94 -9.11 17.89
C GLU A 8 5.89 -9.26 16.78
N PHE A 9 4.62 -8.96 17.04
CA PHE A 9 3.54 -9.06 16.04
C PHE A 9 3.45 -7.85 15.09
N SER A 10 3.68 -6.64 15.59
CA SER A 10 3.65 -5.40 14.78
C SER A 10 4.76 -5.38 13.73
N SER A 11 5.95 -5.89 14.08
CA SER A 11 7.08 -6.00 13.15
C SER A 11 6.88 -7.03 12.02
N ARG A 12 5.77 -7.77 12.04
CA ARG A 12 5.50 -8.90 11.13
C ARG A 12 4.33 -8.68 10.17
N SER A 13 3.64 -7.54 10.22
CA SER A 13 2.53 -7.24 9.31
C SER A 13 2.52 -5.79 8.81
N HIS A 14 2.04 -5.60 7.58
CA HIS A 14 1.80 -4.27 7.02
C HIS A 14 0.44 -3.77 7.49
N SER A 15 0.37 -2.52 7.96
CA SER A 15 -0.87 -1.90 8.40
C SER A 15 -1.28 -0.81 7.41
N LEU A 16 -2.54 -0.84 6.99
CA LEU A 16 -3.13 0.19 6.14
C LEU A 16 -4.32 0.80 6.90
N PHE A 17 -4.30 2.11 7.08
CA PHE A 17 -5.40 2.87 7.67
C PHE A 17 -5.91 3.86 6.65
N SER A 18 -7.18 3.73 6.25
CA SER A 18 -7.78 4.59 5.23
C SER A 18 -8.92 5.42 5.80
N ILE A 19 -8.89 6.71 5.51
CA ILE A 19 -9.97 7.66 5.79
C ILE A 19 -10.66 7.94 4.45
N MET A 20 -11.95 7.62 4.37
CA MET A 20 -12.81 7.99 3.24
C MET A 20 -13.58 9.26 3.62
N ILE A 21 -13.56 10.24 2.72
CA ILE A 21 -14.15 11.56 2.92
C ILE A 21 -15.17 11.77 1.81
N ASP A 22 -16.44 11.83 2.18
CA ASP A 22 -17.52 12.17 1.26
C ASP A 22 -18.02 13.57 1.57
N THR A 23 -17.99 14.46 0.58
CA THR A 23 -18.49 15.83 0.70
C THR A 23 -19.61 16.07 -0.30
N GLN A 24 -20.64 16.80 0.12
CA GLN A 24 -21.72 17.22 -0.76
C GLN A 24 -21.78 18.75 -0.73
N ALA A 25 -21.80 19.37 -1.90
CA ALA A 25 -21.97 20.80 -2.07
C ALA A 25 -23.16 21.07 -3.01
N PRO A 26 -23.81 22.23 -2.93
CA PRO A 26 -24.76 22.64 -3.96
C PRO A 26 -24.09 22.61 -5.34
N GLY A 27 -24.82 22.15 -6.35
CA GLY A 27 -24.33 22.26 -7.73
C GLY A 27 -24.22 23.72 -8.17
N GLU A 28 -23.35 23.98 -9.14
CA GLU A 28 -23.19 25.33 -9.68
C GLU A 28 -24.51 25.79 -10.32
N ALA A 29 -24.83 27.08 -10.13
CA ALA A 29 -26.04 27.67 -10.70
C ALA A 29 -26.03 27.50 -12.22
N GLY A 30 -27.06 26.84 -12.77
CA GLY A 30 -27.17 26.55 -14.20
C GLY A 30 -26.66 25.16 -14.63
N SER A 31 -26.05 24.37 -13.74
CA SER A 31 -25.60 23.00 -14.05
C SER A 31 -26.72 21.95 -14.10
N GLY A 32 -27.93 22.29 -13.62
CA GLY A 32 -29.05 21.35 -13.48
C GLY A 32 -28.86 20.29 -12.39
N GLN A 33 -27.68 20.21 -11.76
CA GLN A 33 -27.41 19.34 -10.63
C GLN A 33 -27.76 20.08 -9.34
N ALA A 34 -28.65 19.51 -8.52
CA ALA A 34 -28.99 20.06 -7.22
C ALA A 34 -27.80 19.97 -6.23
N THR A 35 -27.02 18.89 -6.33
CA THR A 35 -25.87 18.62 -5.46
C THR A 35 -24.73 17.98 -6.25
N VAL A 36 -23.50 18.31 -5.86
CA VAL A 36 -22.25 17.69 -6.34
C VAL A 36 -21.63 16.95 -5.17
N THR A 37 -21.44 15.64 -5.34
CA THR A 37 -20.74 14.79 -4.37
C THR A 37 -19.27 14.64 -4.79
N ARG A 38 -18.34 14.83 -3.86
CA ARG A 38 -16.92 14.55 -4.06
C ARG A 38 -16.48 13.48 -3.06
N HIS A 39 -15.75 12.49 -3.57
CA HIS A 39 -15.18 11.41 -2.80
C HIS A 39 -13.67 11.59 -2.71
N GLY A 40 -13.12 11.49 -1.50
CA GLY A 40 -11.69 11.53 -1.21
C GLY A 40 -11.28 10.30 -0.41
N LYS A 41 -10.06 9.83 -0.62
CA LYS A 41 -9.48 8.72 0.14
C LYS A 41 -8.05 9.08 0.54
N LEU A 42 -7.79 9.07 1.84
CA LEU A 42 -6.45 9.22 2.40
C LEU A 42 -6.03 7.90 3.02
N THR A 43 -4.92 7.33 2.57
CA THR A 43 -4.42 6.04 3.05
C THR A 43 -3.05 6.24 3.70
N PHE A 44 -2.95 5.91 4.99
CA PHE A 44 -1.71 5.79 5.73
C PHE A 44 -1.25 4.35 5.67
N VAL A 45 0.03 4.14 5.34
CA VAL A 45 0.63 2.82 5.19
C VAL A 45 1.82 2.73 6.14
N ASP A 46 1.76 1.80 7.08
CA ASP A 46 2.88 1.41 7.93
C ASP A 46 3.40 0.05 7.46
N LEU A 47 4.65 0.02 7.01
CA LEU A 47 5.26 -1.15 6.42
C LEU A 47 6.18 -1.82 7.43
N SER A 48 6.01 -3.13 7.62
CA SER A 48 7.02 -3.93 8.31
C SER A 48 8.40 -3.73 7.69
N PRO A 49 9.45 -3.70 8.50
CA PRO A 49 10.82 -3.60 7.99
C PRO A 49 11.18 -4.83 7.15
N SER A 50 11.93 -4.64 6.07
CA SER A 50 12.57 -5.75 5.36
C SER A 50 13.59 -6.41 6.30
N THR A 51 13.55 -7.74 6.42
CA THR A 51 14.49 -8.47 7.29
C THR A 51 15.35 -9.43 6.46
N GLY A 52 16.64 -9.53 6.80
CA GLY A 52 17.54 -10.49 6.16
C GLY A 52 17.20 -11.93 6.55
N SER A 53 17.37 -12.88 5.61
CA SER A 53 17.17 -14.32 5.83
C SER A 53 18.33 -15.00 6.58
N SER A 54 19.32 -14.23 7.06
CA SER A 54 20.61 -14.74 7.53
C SER A 54 20.61 -15.36 8.94
N VAL A 55 19.45 -15.57 9.55
CA VAL A 55 19.33 -16.16 10.88
C VAL A 55 18.61 -17.49 10.75
N ALA A 56 19.21 -18.56 11.28
CA ALA A 56 18.54 -19.84 11.45
C ALA A 56 17.27 -19.62 12.29
N ARG A 57 16.13 -19.69 11.62
CA ARG A 57 14.80 -19.47 12.18
C ARG A 57 13.97 -20.74 11.99
N GLU A 58 12.99 -20.91 12.85
CA GLU A 58 12.00 -21.98 12.68
C GLU A 58 11.28 -21.83 11.32
N PRO A 59 10.85 -22.94 10.68
CA PRO A 59 10.25 -22.92 9.34
C PRO A 59 9.12 -21.89 9.18
N ASP A 60 8.24 -21.77 10.17
CA ASP A 60 7.12 -20.81 10.15
C ASP A 60 7.60 -19.35 10.15
N GLN A 61 8.64 -19.04 10.92
CA GLN A 61 9.24 -17.71 10.95
C GLN A 61 9.97 -17.38 9.64
N MET A 62 10.54 -18.38 8.97
CA MET A 62 11.12 -18.21 7.63
C MET A 62 10.05 -17.91 6.59
N LEU A 63 8.91 -18.62 6.62
CA LEU A 63 7.77 -18.37 5.73
C LEU A 63 7.18 -16.97 5.92
N GLU A 64 7.03 -16.54 7.17
CA GLU A 64 6.58 -15.20 7.50
C GLU A 64 7.53 -14.13 6.97
N THR A 65 8.84 -14.28 7.24
CA THR A 65 9.89 -13.38 6.74
C THR A 65 9.88 -13.30 5.22
N SER A 66 9.77 -14.44 4.55
CA SER A 66 9.68 -14.53 3.09
C SER A 66 8.44 -13.80 2.57
N THR A 67 7.31 -13.91 3.27
CA THR A 67 6.06 -13.23 2.88
C THR A 67 6.18 -11.71 2.99
N ILE A 68 6.73 -11.19 4.09
CA ILE A 68 6.99 -9.76 4.30
C ILE A 68 7.93 -9.21 3.22
N ASN A 69 9.05 -9.90 2.98
CA ASN A 69 10.01 -9.47 1.97
C ASN A 69 9.42 -9.54 0.57
N LYS A 70 8.58 -10.53 0.28
CA LYS A 70 7.89 -10.65 -1.00
C LYS A 70 6.95 -9.47 -1.26
N SER A 71 6.12 -9.06 -0.29
CA SER A 71 5.23 -7.90 -0.47
C SER A 71 6.01 -6.61 -0.68
N LEU A 72 7.10 -6.40 0.05
CA LEU A 72 7.98 -5.23 -0.12
C LEU A 72 8.69 -5.24 -1.48
N LEU A 73 9.17 -6.39 -1.94
CA LEU A 73 9.80 -6.53 -3.26
C LEU A 73 8.80 -6.23 -4.39
N VAL A 74 7.59 -6.79 -4.31
CA VAL A 74 6.55 -6.52 -5.31
C VAL A 74 6.14 -5.05 -5.30
N LEU A 75 6.08 -4.40 -4.13
CA LEU A 75 5.87 -2.97 -4.01
C LEU A 75 6.97 -2.16 -4.72
N GLY A 76 8.24 -2.49 -4.48
CA GLY A 76 9.38 -1.88 -5.18
C GLY A 76 9.32 -2.07 -6.69
N ASN A 77 8.92 -3.25 -7.17
CA ASN A 77 8.73 -3.53 -8.59
C ASN A 77 7.59 -2.70 -9.19
N CYS A 78 6.47 -2.53 -8.48
CA CYS A 78 5.37 -1.67 -8.93
C CYS A 78 5.83 -0.22 -9.08
N ILE A 79 6.51 0.32 -8.05
CA ILE A 79 7.04 1.69 -8.08
C ILE A 79 8.03 1.85 -9.25
N SER A 80 8.98 0.91 -9.39
CA SER A 80 9.96 0.95 -10.49
C SER A 80 9.31 0.96 -11.87
N ALA A 81 8.27 0.15 -12.07
CA ALA A 81 7.53 0.09 -13.34
C ALA A 81 6.77 1.39 -13.63
N LEU A 82 6.26 2.07 -12.60
CA LEU A 82 5.50 3.31 -12.72
C LEU A 82 6.38 4.56 -12.88
N SER A 83 7.56 4.55 -12.25
CA SER A 83 8.50 5.68 -12.28
C SER A 83 9.30 5.76 -13.58
N ASP A 84 9.52 4.65 -14.29
CA ASP A 84 10.24 4.64 -15.55
C ASP A 84 9.30 4.95 -16.74
N PRO A 85 9.45 6.10 -17.44
CA PRO A 85 8.59 6.45 -18.56
C PRO A 85 8.61 5.42 -19.70
N LYS A 86 9.70 4.66 -19.84
CA LYS A 86 9.84 3.62 -20.87
C LYS A 86 9.04 2.36 -20.53
N LYS A 87 8.82 2.10 -19.23
CA LYS A 87 8.08 0.93 -18.73
C LYS A 87 6.62 1.23 -18.42
N ARG A 88 6.22 2.51 -18.45
CA ARG A 88 4.87 2.98 -18.13
C ARG A 88 3.75 2.39 -19.01
N ALA A 89 4.08 1.93 -20.21
CA ALA A 89 3.15 1.23 -21.11
C ALA A 89 3.10 -0.29 -20.87
N GLY A 90 3.93 -0.82 -19.97
CA GLY A 90 4.02 -2.24 -19.63
C GLY A 90 3.08 -2.66 -18.50
N HIS A 91 3.04 -3.97 -18.25
CA HIS A 91 2.29 -4.53 -17.13
C HIS A 91 2.91 -4.13 -15.78
N VAL A 92 2.09 -3.61 -14.86
CA VAL A 92 2.48 -3.34 -13.46
C VAL A 92 1.98 -4.49 -12.57
N PRO A 93 2.86 -5.14 -11.78
CA PRO A 93 2.54 -6.39 -11.06
C PRO A 93 1.74 -6.17 -9.77
N TYR A 94 0.68 -5.35 -9.79
CA TYR A 94 -0.13 -5.06 -8.60
C TYR A 94 -0.72 -6.32 -7.96
N ARG A 95 -0.96 -7.37 -8.75
CA ARG A 95 -1.63 -8.59 -8.31
C ARG A 95 -0.70 -9.59 -7.62
N ASP A 96 0.61 -9.38 -7.66
CA ASP A 96 1.60 -10.34 -7.18
C ASP A 96 1.76 -10.32 -5.64
N SER A 97 1.17 -9.32 -4.97
CA SER A 97 1.01 -9.29 -3.52
C SER A 97 -0.33 -8.68 -3.10
N LYS A 98 -0.84 -9.05 -1.92
CA LYS A 98 -2.07 -8.45 -1.37
C LYS A 98 -1.89 -6.95 -1.10
N LEU A 99 -0.71 -6.55 -0.62
CA LEU A 99 -0.36 -5.15 -0.35
C LEU A 99 -0.49 -4.29 -1.61
N THR A 100 0.17 -4.67 -2.69
CA THR A 100 0.14 -3.93 -3.95
C THR A 100 -1.23 -3.96 -4.63
N LYS A 101 -2.03 -4.99 -4.38
CA LYS A 101 -3.42 -5.04 -4.87
C LYS A 101 -4.28 -4.00 -4.16
N LEU A 102 -4.15 -3.87 -2.84
CA LEU A 102 -4.83 -2.85 -2.04
C LEU A 102 -4.38 -1.43 -2.40
N LEU A 103 -3.09 -1.25 -2.70
CA LEU A 103 -2.51 0.05 -3.05
C LEU A 103 -2.57 0.40 -4.54
N SER A 104 -3.14 -0.46 -5.39
CA SER A 104 -3.15 -0.26 -6.85
C SER A 104 -3.75 1.08 -7.28
N ASP A 105 -4.85 1.49 -6.64
CA ASP A 105 -5.50 2.78 -6.87
C ASP A 105 -4.68 3.97 -6.38
N SER A 106 -3.93 3.80 -5.28
CA SER A 106 -3.05 4.87 -4.76
C SER A 106 -1.78 5.03 -5.59
N LEU A 107 -1.20 3.93 -6.09
CA LEU A 107 0.06 3.91 -6.83
C LEU A 107 -0.08 4.28 -8.31
N GLY A 108 -1.13 3.79 -8.97
CA GLY A 108 -1.33 3.99 -10.41
C GLY A 108 -2.65 4.63 -10.81
N GLY A 109 -3.53 4.94 -9.85
CA GLY A 109 -4.79 5.62 -10.09
C GLY A 109 -4.65 7.14 -10.12
N SER A 110 -5.74 7.83 -9.80
CA SER A 110 -5.81 9.30 -9.77
C SER A 110 -5.31 9.94 -8.47
N GLY A 111 -4.90 9.12 -7.49
CA GLY A 111 -4.35 9.57 -6.23
C GLY A 111 -2.91 10.07 -6.34
N VAL A 112 -2.47 10.79 -5.31
CA VAL A 112 -1.05 11.15 -5.12
C VAL A 112 -0.48 10.25 -4.04
N SER A 113 0.62 9.56 -4.35
CA SER A 113 1.42 8.82 -3.38
C SER A 113 2.69 9.61 -3.05
N LEU A 114 3.04 9.65 -1.76
CA LEU A 114 4.22 10.32 -1.22
C LEU A 114 5.24 9.30 -0.72
#